data_AF-A0A1N6FNH2-F1
#
_entry.id   AF-A0A1N6FNH2-F1
#
_cell.length_a   1.000
_cell.length_b   1.000
_cell.length_c   1.000
_cell.angle_alpha   90.00
_cell.angle_beta   90.00
_cell.angle_gamma   90.00
#
_symmetry.space_group_name_H-M   'P 1'
#
loop_
_entity.id
_entity.type
_entity.pdbx_description
1 polymer ?
#
loop_
_entity_poly.entity_id
_entity_poly.type
_entity_poly.pdbx_seq_one_letter_code
_entity_poly.pdbx_strand_id
1 'polypeptide(L)'
;MNSLNTLDPAKGLAHVAIRVFQVLSVLILCLSVYLIYLSYLDLLPDWEVSNHYSGHDDNWSSNSNTWQMLIFAVPGIIAIAFFFLLGYLGKVIQKE
;
A
#
# COMPACT_ATOMS: atom_id res chain seq x y z
N MET A 1 17.54 -19.70 41.26
CA MET A 1 16.73 -18.49 41.06
C MET A 1 16.36 -18.45 39.58
N ASN A 2 15.19 -18.96 39.23
CA ASN A 2 14.68 -18.89 37.85
C ASN A 2 13.86 -17.61 37.75
N SER A 3 14.47 -16.54 37.24
CA SER A 3 13.69 -15.39 36.80
C SER A 3 12.82 -15.88 35.65
N LEU A 4 11.55 -16.12 35.92
CA LEU A 4 10.51 -16.14 34.90
C LEU A 4 10.72 -14.86 34.09
N ASN A 5 11.25 -15.01 32.87
CA ASN A 5 11.12 -14.01 31.83
C ASN A 5 9.63 -13.76 31.69
N THR A 6 9.14 -12.76 32.41
CA THR A 6 7.82 -12.18 32.22
C THR A 6 7.82 -11.62 30.81
N LEU A 7 7.40 -12.45 29.86
CA LEU A 7 6.93 -12.04 28.55
C LEU A 7 5.92 -10.92 28.81
N ASP A 8 6.33 -9.69 28.54
CA ASP A 8 5.46 -8.54 28.72
C ASP A 8 4.24 -8.75 27.78
N PRO A 9 3.03 -8.94 28.33
CA PRO A 9 1.84 -9.21 27.52
C PRO A 9 1.57 -8.08 26.51
N ALA A 10 2.05 -6.86 26.79
CA ALA A 10 1.99 -5.75 25.86
C ALA A 10 2.83 -6.00 24.59
N LYS A 11 4.03 -6.58 24.70
CA LYS A 11 4.88 -6.93 23.55
C LYS A 11 4.24 -8.02 22.68
N GLY A 12 3.57 -8.99 23.33
CA GLY A 12 2.80 -10.02 22.63
C GLY A 12 1.63 -9.42 21.82
N LEU A 13 0.86 -8.54 22.46
CA LEU A 13 -0.26 -7.84 21.80
C LEU A 13 0.23 -6.97 20.63
N ALA A 14 1.31 -6.21 20.83
CA ALA A 14 1.91 -5.38 19.79
C ALA A 14 2.39 -6.23 18.59
N HIS A 15 2.97 -7.40 18.85
CA HIS A 15 3.38 -8.29 17.77
C HIS A 15 2.18 -8.79 16.95
N VAL A 16 1.09 -9.19 17.61
CA VAL A 16 -0.14 -9.61 16.92
C VAL A 16 -0.73 -8.46 16.11
N ALA A 17 -0.80 -7.25 16.68
CA ALA A 17 -1.28 -6.07 15.98
C ALA A 17 -0.46 -5.78 14.71
N ILE A 18 0.87 -5.83 14.80
CA ILE A 18 1.77 -5.68 13.66
C ILE A 18 1.48 -6.71 12.57
N ARG A 19 1.23 -7.98 12.95
CA ARG A 19 0.88 -9.04 11.98
C ARG A 19 -0.46 -8.77 11.30
N VAL A 20 -1.46 -8.30 12.02
CA VAL A 20 -2.77 -7.93 11.45
C VAL A 20 -2.58 -6.79 10.43
N PHE A 21 -1.85 -5.74 10.78
CA PHE A 21 -1.58 -4.64 9.86
C PHE A 21 -0.76 -5.06 8.64
N GLN A 22 0.19 -6.00 8.79
CA GLN A 22 0.91 -6.58 7.65
C GLN A 22 -0.02 -7.29 6.67
N VAL A 23 -0.98 -8.09 7.17
CA VAL A 23 -1.97 -8.75 6.32
C VAL A 23 -2.84 -7.71 5.60
N LEU A 24 -3.28 -6.65 6.30
CA LEU A 24 -4.00 -5.54 5.68
C LEU A 24 -3.19 -4.84 4.58
N SER A 25 -1.89 -4.62 4.78
CA SER A 25 -1.02 -4.06 3.74
C SER A 25 -0.98 -4.96 2.49
N VAL A 26 -0.89 -6.29 2.66
CA VAL A 26 -0.92 -7.23 1.52
C VAL A 26 -2.26 -7.20 0.80
N LEU A 27 -3.38 -7.05 1.52
CA LEU A 27 -4.70 -6.90 0.90
C LEU A 27 -4.81 -5.61 0.08
N ILE A 28 -4.29 -4.49 0.59
CA ILE A 28 -4.25 -3.21 -0.14
C ILE A 28 -3.39 -3.34 -1.39
N LEU A 29 -2.26 -4.04 -1.31
CA LEU A 29 -1.42 -4.32 -2.47
C LEU A 29 -2.19 -5.14 -3.53
N CYS A 30 -2.89 -6.19 -3.13
CA CYS A 30 -3.70 -7.00 -4.05
C CYS A 30 -4.80 -6.16 -4.72
N LEU A 31 -5.48 -5.31 -3.95
CA LEU A 31 -6.50 -4.40 -4.47
C LEU A 31 -5.90 -3.39 -5.47
N SER A 32 -4.75 -2.81 -5.16
CA SER A 32 -4.03 -1.90 -6.05
C SER A 32 -3.68 -2.58 -7.38
N VAL A 33 -3.10 -3.79 -7.34
CA VAL A 33 -2.78 -4.56 -8.54
C VAL A 33 -4.04 -4.92 -9.34
N TYR A 34 -5.12 -5.29 -8.65
CA TYR A 34 -6.40 -5.58 -9.30
C TYR A 34 -6.99 -4.36 -10.01
N LEU A 35 -6.94 -3.18 -9.39
CA LEU A 35 -7.42 -1.94 -10.00
C LEU A 35 -6.57 -1.52 -11.21
N ILE A 36 -5.24 -1.71 -11.14
CA ILE A 36 -4.36 -1.51 -12.30
C ILE A 36 -4.74 -2.47 -13.44
N TYR A 37 -5.02 -3.73 -13.12
CA TYR A 37 -5.45 -4.72 -14.11
C TYR A 37 -6.79 -4.36 -14.76
N LEU A 38 -7.77 -3.89 -13.97
CA LEU A 38 -9.04 -3.41 -14.51
C LEU A 38 -8.87 -2.17 -15.39
N SER A 39 -7.96 -1.25 -15.04
CA SER A 39 -7.61 -0.09 -15.87
C SER A 39 -6.96 -0.52 -17.17
N TYR A 40 -6.13 -1.56 -17.14
CA TYR A 40 -5.53 -2.13 -18.36
C TYR A 40 -6.57 -2.71 -19.31
N LEU A 41 -7.65 -3.30 -18.77
CA LEU A 41 -8.74 -3.85 -19.56
C LEU A 41 -9.78 -2.80 -19.98
N ASP A 42 -9.59 -1.53 -19.63
CA ASP A 42 -10.56 -0.45 -19.92
C ASP A 42 -11.96 -0.72 -19.31
N LEU A 43 -12.01 -1.49 -18.22
CA LEU A 43 -13.24 -1.89 -17.52
C LEU A 43 -13.61 -0.95 -16.36
N LEU A 44 -12.76 0.06 -16.09
CA LEU A 44 -13.07 1.09 -15.13
C LEU A 44 -13.89 2.20 -15.81
N PRO A 45 -14.88 2.78 -15.11
CA PRO A 45 -15.63 3.90 -15.67
C PRO A 45 -14.64 5.02 -16.02
N ASP A 46 -14.78 5.57 -17.22
CA ASP A 46 -13.96 6.67 -17.72
C ASP A 46 -13.98 7.83 -16.71
N TRP A 47 -12.93 7.94 -15.91
CA TRP A 47 -12.65 9.19 -15.24
C TRP A 47 -12.03 10.07 -16.30
N GLU A 48 -12.88 10.92 -16.89
CA GLU A 48 -12.41 12.10 -17.59
C GLU A 48 -11.62 12.92 -16.57
N VAL A 49 -10.30 12.66 -16.49
CA VAL A 49 -9.37 13.58 -15.85
C VAL A 49 -9.36 14.78 -16.78
N SER A 50 -10.28 15.71 -16.54
CA SER A 50 -10.42 16.94 -17.29
C SER A 50 -9.21 17.82 -16.98
N ASN A 51 -8.06 17.47 -17.55
CA ASN A 51 -6.91 18.34 -17.64
C ASN A 51 -7.25 19.43 -18.66
N HIS A 52 -8.06 20.41 -18.24
CA HIS A 52 -8.13 21.72 -18.89
C HIS A 52 -6.84 22.48 -18.56
N TYR A 53 -5.71 22.01 -19.09
CA TYR A 53 -4.49 22.80 -19.17
C TYR A 53 -4.50 23.51 -20.52
N SER A 54 -5.15 24.67 -20.56
CA SER A 54 -5.09 25.61 -21.67
C SER A 54 -3.71 26.24 -21.72
N GLY A 55 -2.80 25.66 -22.50
CA GLY A 55 -1.49 26.25 -22.75
C GLY A 55 -0.48 25.28 -23.33
N HIS A 56 -0.36 25.31 -24.67
CA HIS A 56 0.68 24.71 -25.49
C HIS A 56 0.61 23.19 -25.73
N ASP A 57 0.90 22.84 -26.98
CA ASP A 57 0.81 21.55 -27.64
C ASP A 57 1.75 20.48 -27.05
N ASP A 58 1.45 20.00 -25.85
CA ASP A 58 1.98 18.73 -25.38
C ASP A 58 0.92 17.64 -25.55
N ASN A 59 1.21 16.66 -26.42
CA ASN A 59 0.42 15.47 -26.72
C ASN A 59 0.24 14.52 -25.50
N TRP A 60 -0.03 15.05 -24.32
CA TRP A 60 -0.31 14.32 -23.09
C TRP A 60 -1.79 13.95 -22.93
N SER A 61 -2.61 14.24 -23.95
CA SER A 61 -4.03 13.88 -24.00
C SER A 61 -4.29 12.41 -24.37
N SER A 62 -3.26 11.62 -24.69
CA SER A 62 -3.47 10.32 -25.37
C SER A 62 -3.59 9.09 -24.46
N ASN A 63 -3.42 9.16 -23.14
CA ASN A 63 -3.52 7.94 -22.32
C ASN A 63 -4.06 8.22 -20.89
N SER A 64 -5.37 8.47 -20.79
CA SER A 64 -6.11 8.48 -19.51
C SER A 64 -5.80 7.23 -18.67
N ASN A 65 -5.68 6.07 -19.32
CA ASN A 65 -5.33 4.81 -18.67
C ASN A 65 -3.96 4.82 -17.98
N THR A 66 -2.93 5.45 -18.55
CA THR A 66 -1.61 5.53 -17.88
C THR A 66 -1.68 6.33 -16.59
N TRP A 67 -2.45 7.43 -16.57
CA TRP A 67 -2.64 8.22 -15.36
C TRP A 67 -3.44 7.46 -14.29
N GLN A 68 -4.49 6.75 -14.69
CA GLN A 68 -5.28 5.91 -13.77
C GLN A 68 -4.42 4.79 -13.15
N MET A 69 -3.64 4.08 -13.96
CA MET A 69 -2.71 3.04 -13.48
C MET A 69 -1.69 3.61 -12.49
N LEU A 70 -1.12 4.78 -12.78
CA LEU A 70 -0.13 5.42 -11.92
C LEU A 70 -0.75 5.82 -10.57
N ILE A 71 -1.96 6.38 -10.59
CA ILE A 71 -2.70 6.72 -9.36
C ILE A 71 -2.97 5.46 -8.53
N PHE A 72 -3.35 4.35 -9.16
CA PHE A 72 -3.57 3.09 -8.44
C PHE A 72 -2.33 2.38 -7.97
N ALA A 73 -1.18 2.63 -8.58
CA ALA A 73 0.10 2.09 -8.12
C ALA A 73 0.56 2.72 -6.80
N VAL A 74 0.21 3.99 -6.53
CA VAL A 74 0.58 4.71 -5.30
C VAL A 74 0.20 3.94 -4.02
N PRO A 75 -1.07 3.55 -3.78
CA PRO A 75 -1.44 2.81 -2.57
C PRO A 75 -0.73 1.45 -2.48
N GLY A 76 -0.44 0.79 -3.60
CA GLY A 76 0.33 -0.46 -3.62
C GLY A 76 1.78 -0.27 -3.17
N ILE A 77 2.45 0.77 -3.69
CA ILE A 77 3.83 1.11 -3.29
C ILE A 77 3.89 1.47 -1.80
N ILE A 78 2.96 2.29 -1.33
CA ILE A 78 2.85 2.66 0.09
C ILE A 78 2.64 1.40 0.95
N ALA A 79 1.77 0.48 0.53
CA ALA A 79 1.52 -0.75 1.25
C ALA A 79 2.77 -1.65 1.35
N ILE A 80 3.58 -1.73 0.30
CA ILE A 80 4.86 -2.46 0.33
C ILE A 80 5.82 -1.82 1.34
N ALA A 81 6.01 -0.50 1.26
CA ALA A 81 6.88 0.22 2.20
C ALA A 81 6.41 0.02 3.66
N PHE A 82 5.11 0.12 3.90
CA PHE A 82 4.51 -0.07 5.22
C PHE A 82 4.67 -1.50 5.74
N PHE A 83 4.56 -2.51 4.87
CA PHE A 83 4.78 -3.91 5.24
C PHE A 83 6.18 -4.16 5.79
N PHE A 84 7.21 -3.62 5.13
CA PHE A 84 8.60 -3.74 5.57
C PHE A 84 8.86 -2.91 6.84
N LEU A 85 8.28 -1.71 6.95
CA LEU A 85 8.39 -0.87 8.14
C LEU A 85 7.81 -1.58 9.37
N LEU A 86 6.62 -2.18 9.25
CA LEU A 86 5.98 -2.97 10.30
C LEU A 86 6.83 -4.19 10.68
N GLY A 87 7.44 -4.86 9.70
CA GLY A 87 8.33 -5.99 9.95
C GLY A 87 9.60 -5.58 10.70
N TYR A 88 10.15 -4.41 10.40
CA TYR A 88 11.26 -3.82 11.14
C TYR A 88 10.85 -3.48 12.57
N LEU A 89 9.71 -2.80 12.76
CA LEU A 89 9.21 -2.41 14.08
C LEU A 89 8.96 -3.63 14.99
N GLY A 90 8.42 -4.73 14.44
CA GLY A 90 8.25 -5.97 15.18
C GLY A 90 9.56 -6.57 15.68
N LYS A 91 10.65 -6.47 14.89
CA LYS A 91 11.98 -6.92 15.33
C LYS A 91 12.57 -6.04 16.42
N VAL A 92 12.30 -4.72 16.37
CA VAL A 92 12.77 -3.78 17.39
C VAL A 92 12.07 -4.05 18.73
N ILE A 93 10.74 -4.20 18.73
CA ILE A 93 9.94 -4.47 19.94
C ILE A 93 10.32 -5.79 20.63
N GLN A 94 10.79 -6.78 19.87
CA GLN A 94 11.27 -8.06 20.44
C GLN A 94 12.71 -8.00 20.98
N LYS A 95 13.51 -7.01 20.55
CA LYS A 95 14.89 -6.82 21.03
C LYS A 95 14.97 -6.02 22.31
N GLU A 96 14.09 -5.04 22.47
CA GLU A 96 13.84 -4.35 23.76
C GLU A 96 13.13 -5.30 24.73
#